data_AF-A0A7V9JEX7-F1
#
_entry.id   AF-A0A7V9JEX7-F1
#
_cell.length_a   1.000
_cell.length_b   1.000
_cell.length_c   1.000
_cell.angle_alpha   90.00
_cell.angle_beta   90.00
_cell.angle_gamma   90.00
#
_symmetry.space_group_name_H-M   'P 1'
#
loop_
_entity.id
_entity.type
_entity.pdbx_description
1 polymer ?
#
loop_
_entity_poly.entity_id
_entity_poly.type
_entity_poly.pdbx_seq_one_letter_code
_entity_poly.pdbx_strand_id
1 'polypeptide(L)'
;TGGDVLAQNFGFDNSEFETFLRNRGFVVPKHSRANYPQTFLALAAMLNLDYVHNLPRQFHLYDLIENNRLATFLKRQGYRFVFFPTPFKFTYQNRNADLQLPAPKQIRGELGAAWQQSTMLPDLLSAGCALVGCQPGSLRYVPEGADIMDQKFERMKNLAGGEPPTFVLAHLLLPHEPYIYHADCTHRDPYWPLGTGRRGDGEATRGYLDQISCTNRKVEALVDSILTRSRRPPVILIQADHGHGRLGNLAEYEQVSASQLRERMSVFSAYHLPGVGTGSVGDSITPVSVTRLVLRHYFGADLPPIEDASYWAADGRPLELVRIE
;
A
#
# COMPACT_ATOMS: atom_id res chain seq x y z
N THR A 1 -4.19 5.79 5.54
CA THR A 1 -4.18 6.69 6.72
C THR A 1 -5.06 6.12 7.80
N GLY A 2 -4.64 6.20 9.07
CA GLY A 2 -5.43 5.73 10.21
C GLY A 2 -6.78 6.45 10.34
N GLY A 3 -7.78 5.76 10.89
CA GLY A 3 -9.14 6.27 11.04
C GLY A 3 -9.22 7.53 11.92
N ASP A 4 -8.36 7.63 12.92
CA ASP A 4 -8.25 8.80 13.81
C ASP A 4 -7.82 10.06 13.06
N VAL A 5 -6.81 9.95 12.19
CA VAL A 5 -6.34 11.05 11.33
C VAL A 5 -7.34 11.36 10.23
N LEU A 6 -8.05 10.37 9.69
CA LEU A 6 -9.15 10.62 8.74
C LEU A 6 -10.26 11.46 9.37
N ALA A 7 -10.68 11.12 10.58
CA ALA A 7 -11.69 11.89 11.31
C ALA A 7 -11.18 13.31 11.64
N GLN A 8 -9.97 13.44 12.19
CA GLN A 8 -9.42 14.72 12.65
C GLN A 8 -9.09 15.68 11.50
N ASN A 9 -8.44 15.19 10.44
CA ASN A 9 -7.90 16.05 9.39
C ASN A 9 -8.86 16.24 8.21
N PHE A 10 -9.82 15.34 8.02
CA PHE A 10 -10.71 15.33 6.86
C PHE A 10 -12.21 15.29 7.23
N GLY A 11 -12.55 15.13 8.51
CA GLY A 11 -13.94 14.97 8.94
C GLY A 11 -14.60 13.69 8.40
N PHE A 12 -13.81 12.67 8.05
CA PHE A 12 -14.29 11.43 7.47
C PHE A 12 -14.38 10.33 8.52
N ASP A 13 -15.58 9.81 8.73
CA ASP A 13 -15.83 8.68 9.63
C ASP A 13 -15.61 7.35 8.89
N ASN A 14 -14.58 6.61 9.30
CA ASN A 14 -14.24 5.30 8.74
C ASN A 14 -14.75 4.13 9.59
N SER A 15 -15.55 4.39 10.62
CA SER A 15 -15.94 3.40 11.63
C SER A 15 -16.79 2.25 11.10
N GLU A 16 -17.58 2.46 10.05
CA GLU A 16 -18.38 1.42 9.40
C GLU A 16 -17.48 0.33 8.80
N PHE A 17 -16.46 0.73 8.03
CA PHE A 17 -15.48 -0.19 7.44
C PHE A 17 -14.66 -0.92 8.51
N GLU A 18 -14.25 -0.22 9.56
CA GLU A 18 -13.54 -0.87 10.67
C GLU A 18 -14.42 -1.89 11.39
N THR A 19 -15.71 -1.58 11.59
CA THR A 19 -16.68 -2.48 12.21
C THR A 19 -16.94 -3.69 11.32
N PHE A 20 -17.06 -3.50 10.01
CA PHE A 20 -17.13 -4.59 9.04
C PHE A 20 -15.98 -5.58 9.21
N LEU A 21 -14.74 -5.09 9.33
CA LEU A 21 -13.54 -5.91 9.50
C LEU A 21 -13.54 -6.63 10.85
N ARG A 22 -13.86 -5.92 11.94
CA ARG A 22 -13.97 -6.52 13.29
C ARG A 22 -14.99 -7.67 13.32
N ASN A 23 -16.14 -7.48 12.67
CA ASN A 23 -17.17 -8.53 12.56
C ASN A 23 -16.71 -9.76 11.77
N ARG A 24 -15.61 -9.66 11.03
CA ARG A 24 -14.97 -10.76 10.28
C ARG A 24 -13.72 -11.30 10.97
N GLY A 25 -13.54 -10.99 12.26
CA GLY A 25 -12.44 -11.51 13.06
C GLY A 25 -11.11 -10.78 12.85
N PHE A 26 -11.11 -9.60 12.24
CA PHE A 26 -9.92 -8.76 12.19
C PHE A 26 -9.71 -8.02 13.51
N VAL A 27 -8.46 -7.97 13.95
CA VAL A 27 -8.00 -6.96 14.91
C VAL A 27 -7.70 -5.68 14.13
N VAL A 28 -8.31 -4.58 14.54
CA VAL A 28 -8.12 -3.25 13.94
C VAL A 28 -7.54 -2.33 15.02
N PRO A 29 -6.20 -2.19 15.10
CA PRO A 29 -5.57 -1.36 16.12
C PRO A 29 -5.87 0.13 15.90
N LYS A 30 -5.99 0.88 17.00
CA LYS A 30 -6.41 2.29 16.97
C LYS A 30 -5.30 3.25 16.56
N HIS A 31 -4.06 2.93 16.87
CA HIS A 31 -2.91 3.83 16.76
C HIS A 31 -1.74 3.16 16.04
N SER A 32 -2.04 2.56 14.87
CA SER A 32 -1.02 1.95 14.03
C SER A 32 -0.13 3.01 13.38
N ARG A 33 1.17 2.73 13.29
CA ARG A 33 2.17 3.69 12.82
C ARG A 33 3.05 3.11 11.72
N ALA A 34 3.42 3.95 10.76
CA ALA A 34 4.44 3.63 9.79
C ALA A 34 5.80 3.50 10.48
N ASN A 35 6.63 2.56 10.04
CA ASN A 35 8.03 2.56 10.48
C ASN A 35 8.83 3.71 9.84
N TYR A 36 8.45 4.13 8.63
CA TYR A 36 9.13 5.15 7.82
C TYR A 36 8.13 5.96 6.99
N PRO A 37 8.40 7.24 6.69
CA PRO A 37 7.50 8.08 5.93
C PRO A 37 7.54 7.82 4.43
N GLN A 38 8.42 6.96 3.89
CA GLN A 38 8.55 6.71 2.45
C GLN A 38 8.32 5.23 2.12
N THR A 39 7.61 4.97 1.02
CA THR A 39 7.20 3.62 0.59
C THR A 39 8.38 2.65 0.51
N PHE A 40 9.47 3.03 -0.15
CA PHE A 40 10.61 2.10 -0.31
C PHE A 40 11.31 1.77 1.01
N LEU A 41 11.37 2.71 1.96
CA LEU A 41 11.89 2.44 3.31
C LEU A 41 10.96 1.48 4.07
N ALA A 42 9.66 1.78 4.07
CA ALA A 42 8.64 0.99 4.74
C ALA A 42 8.58 -0.45 4.20
N LEU A 43 8.56 -0.61 2.87
CA LEU A 43 8.57 -1.92 2.22
C LEU A 43 9.88 -2.69 2.48
N ALA A 44 11.04 -2.03 2.36
CA ALA A 44 12.32 -2.69 2.61
C ALA A 44 12.39 -3.22 4.05
N ALA A 45 11.95 -2.44 5.04
CA ALA A 45 11.94 -2.85 6.44
C ALA A 45 10.96 -4.00 6.69
N MET A 46 9.70 -3.83 6.28
CA MET A 46 8.64 -4.82 6.50
C MET A 46 8.97 -6.18 5.87
N LEU A 47 9.43 -6.18 4.61
CA LEU A 47 9.71 -7.41 3.87
C LEU A 47 11.01 -8.10 4.34
N ASN A 48 11.90 -7.37 5.03
CA ASN A 48 13.14 -7.91 5.59
C ASN A 48 13.13 -8.08 7.11
N LEU A 49 11.96 -7.85 7.73
CA LEU A 49 11.66 -8.16 9.13
C LEU A 49 12.53 -7.38 10.13
N ASP A 50 13.10 -6.24 9.72
CA ASP A 50 14.04 -5.45 10.51
C ASP A 50 14.05 -3.99 10.04
N TYR A 51 14.60 -3.10 10.87
CA TYR A 51 14.71 -1.69 10.55
C TYR A 51 15.76 -1.42 9.48
N VAL A 52 15.54 -0.39 8.65
CA VAL A 52 16.42 0.00 7.54
C VAL A 52 17.87 0.18 7.98
N HIS A 53 18.12 0.76 9.16
CA HIS A 53 19.49 0.97 9.67
C HIS A 53 20.21 -0.32 10.09
N ASN A 54 19.47 -1.42 10.30
CA ASN A 54 20.01 -2.75 10.58
C ASN A 54 20.18 -3.60 9.31
N LEU A 55 19.61 -3.17 8.18
CA LEU A 55 19.75 -3.88 6.92
C LEU A 55 21.17 -3.72 6.36
N PRO A 56 21.67 -4.72 5.59
CA PRO A 56 23.03 -4.66 5.07
C PRO A 56 23.20 -3.50 4.08
N ARG A 57 24.07 -2.54 4.43
CA ARG A 57 24.28 -1.29 3.67
C ARG A 57 24.89 -1.48 2.28
N GLN A 58 25.49 -2.64 2.03
CA GLN A 58 26.08 -2.96 0.72
C GLN A 58 25.03 -3.22 -0.38
N PHE A 59 23.77 -3.46 -0.01
CA PHE A 59 22.69 -3.67 -0.98
C PHE A 59 21.84 -2.43 -1.11
N HIS A 60 21.42 -2.13 -2.34
CA HIS A 60 20.43 -1.09 -2.57
C HIS A 60 19.09 -1.55 -1.99
N LEU A 61 18.33 -0.65 -1.35
CA LEU A 61 17.04 -1.02 -0.72
C LEU A 61 16.05 -1.65 -1.70
N TYR A 62 16.10 -1.24 -2.97
CA TYR A 62 15.25 -1.83 -4.01
C TYR A 62 15.59 -3.31 -4.26
N ASP A 63 16.88 -3.67 -4.18
CA ASP A 63 17.31 -5.06 -4.30
C ASP A 63 16.84 -5.88 -3.08
N LEU A 64 16.79 -5.26 -1.89
CA LEU A 64 16.25 -5.88 -0.69
C LEU A 64 14.72 -6.03 -0.71
N ILE A 65 14.00 -5.16 -1.42
CA ILE A 65 12.56 -5.32 -1.66
C ILE A 65 12.31 -6.51 -2.60
N GLU A 66 13.07 -6.62 -3.69
CA GLU A 66 12.92 -7.74 -4.63
C GLU A 66 13.37 -9.06 -4.00
N ASN A 67 14.56 -9.09 -3.39
CA ASN A 67 15.20 -10.26 -2.78
C ASN A 67 14.93 -10.33 -1.26
N ASN A 68 13.67 -10.17 -0.89
CA ASN A 68 13.32 -10.01 0.51
C ASN A 68 13.31 -11.32 1.31
N ARG A 69 13.60 -11.21 2.61
CA ARG A 69 13.65 -12.34 3.55
C ARG A 69 12.29 -13.01 3.74
N LEU A 70 11.19 -12.26 3.76
CA LEU A 70 9.85 -12.81 3.98
C LEU A 70 9.43 -13.79 2.89
N ALA A 71 9.50 -13.38 1.62
CA ALA A 71 9.17 -14.23 0.48
C ALA A 71 10.11 -15.44 0.41
N THR A 72 11.41 -15.23 0.63
CA THR A 72 12.41 -16.30 0.67
C THR A 72 12.07 -17.33 1.76
N PHE A 73 11.72 -16.87 2.96
CA PHE A 73 11.32 -17.71 4.07
C PHE A 73 10.07 -18.53 3.73
N LEU A 74 8.99 -17.88 3.27
CA LEU A 74 7.73 -18.56 2.97
C LEU A 74 7.86 -19.56 1.81
N LYS A 75 8.66 -19.25 0.78
CA LYS A 75 8.98 -20.19 -0.30
C LYS A 75 9.69 -21.45 0.22
N ARG A 76 10.61 -21.32 1.18
CA ARG A 76 11.25 -22.48 1.83
C ARG A 76 10.26 -23.32 2.64
N GLN A 77 9.15 -22.74 3.08
CA GLN A 77 8.03 -23.46 3.73
C GLN A 77 7.03 -24.05 2.72
N GLY A 78 7.34 -24.04 1.42
CA GLY A 78 6.49 -24.61 0.38
C GLY A 78 5.36 -23.70 -0.11
N TYR A 79 5.38 -22.40 0.24
CA TYR A 79 4.39 -21.46 -0.29
C TYR A 79 4.73 -21.05 -1.72
N ARG A 80 3.70 -20.98 -2.57
CA ARG A 80 3.78 -20.30 -3.87
C ARG A 80 3.70 -18.79 -3.65
N PHE A 81 4.67 -18.06 -4.16
CA PHE A 81 4.72 -16.60 -4.07
C PHE A 81 4.01 -15.95 -5.27
N VAL A 82 2.91 -15.24 -5.00
CA VAL A 82 2.17 -14.44 -5.97
C VAL A 82 2.40 -12.95 -5.67
N PHE A 83 2.80 -12.20 -6.68
CA PHE A 83 3.13 -10.79 -6.57
C PHE A 83 2.23 -9.93 -7.44
N PHE A 84 1.72 -8.82 -6.91
CA PHE A 84 0.98 -7.83 -7.71
C PHE A 84 1.87 -6.62 -7.97
N PRO A 85 2.39 -6.45 -9.20
CA PRO A 85 3.33 -5.39 -9.52
C PRO A 85 2.66 -4.01 -9.56
N THR A 86 3.41 -2.95 -9.22
CA THR A 86 3.02 -1.55 -9.41
C THR A 86 3.95 -0.87 -10.43
N PRO A 87 3.69 0.36 -10.85
CA PRO A 87 4.60 1.08 -11.77
C PRO A 87 5.94 1.48 -11.16
N PHE A 88 6.02 1.54 -9.82
CA PHE A 88 7.23 1.97 -9.11
C PHE A 88 8.40 1.03 -9.40
N LYS A 89 9.59 1.57 -9.65
CA LYS A 89 10.79 0.78 -9.99
C LYS A 89 11.03 -0.40 -9.03
N PHE A 90 10.83 -0.18 -7.73
CA PHE A 90 11.06 -1.18 -6.67
C PHE A 90 9.93 -2.19 -6.49
N THR A 91 8.77 -2.01 -7.14
CA THR A 91 7.68 -3.00 -7.17
C THR A 91 7.14 -3.27 -8.58
N TYR A 92 7.89 -2.92 -9.63
CA TYR A 92 7.52 -3.15 -11.04
C TYR A 92 7.48 -4.60 -11.44
N GLN A 93 8.38 -5.38 -10.85
CA GLN A 93 8.41 -6.82 -11.00
C GLN A 93 9.10 -7.41 -9.79
N ASN A 94 8.87 -8.70 -9.56
CA ASN A 94 9.66 -9.48 -8.64
C ASN A 94 10.07 -10.81 -9.29
N ARG A 95 11.36 -10.95 -9.62
CA ARG A 95 11.88 -12.17 -10.28
C ARG A 95 11.80 -13.42 -9.41
N ASN A 96 11.62 -13.26 -8.10
CA ASN A 96 11.45 -14.38 -7.17
C ASN A 96 10.00 -14.86 -7.07
N ALA A 97 9.03 -14.15 -7.65
CA ALA A 97 7.62 -14.54 -7.66
C ALA A 97 7.35 -15.67 -8.65
N ASP A 98 6.55 -16.66 -8.22
CA ASP A 98 6.13 -17.77 -9.06
C ASP A 98 5.02 -17.33 -10.04
N LEU A 99 4.27 -16.28 -9.68
CA LEU A 99 3.24 -15.69 -10.51
C LEU A 99 3.13 -14.18 -10.26
N GLN A 100 3.00 -13.40 -11.34
CA GLN A 100 2.80 -11.95 -11.28
C GLN A 100 1.48 -11.55 -11.92
N LEU A 101 0.63 -10.82 -11.20
CA LEU A 101 -0.74 -10.50 -11.62
C LEU A 101 -1.03 -8.99 -11.45
N PRO A 102 -1.28 -8.24 -12.54
CA PRO A 102 -1.11 -8.65 -13.94
C PRO A 102 0.38 -8.90 -14.28
N ALA A 103 0.66 -9.46 -15.45
CA ALA A 103 2.05 -9.64 -15.88
C ALA A 103 2.73 -8.25 -16.03
N PRO A 104 4.03 -8.08 -15.68
CA PRO A 104 4.69 -6.77 -15.69
C PRO A 104 4.57 -6.02 -17.01
N LYS A 105 4.61 -6.72 -18.16
CA LYS A 105 4.40 -6.13 -19.49
C LYS A 105 3.05 -5.45 -19.72
N GLN A 106 2.06 -5.75 -18.88
CA GLN A 106 0.72 -5.15 -18.92
C GLN A 106 0.67 -3.83 -18.13
N ILE A 107 1.73 -3.51 -17.39
CA ILE A 107 1.93 -2.25 -16.67
C ILE A 107 3.10 -1.52 -17.34
N ARG A 108 2.97 -0.22 -17.61
CA ARG A 108 4.13 0.61 -17.98
C ARG A 108 4.75 1.21 -16.70
N GLY A 109 6.07 1.14 -16.59
CA GLY A 109 6.78 1.72 -15.46
C GLY A 109 6.75 3.25 -15.45
N GLU A 110 7.09 3.85 -14.31
CA GLU A 110 7.09 5.31 -14.10
C GLU A 110 7.91 6.09 -15.12
N LEU A 111 9.08 5.60 -15.54
CA LEU A 111 9.90 6.29 -16.53
C LEU A 111 9.19 6.40 -17.89
N GLY A 112 8.50 5.34 -18.30
CA GLY A 112 7.70 5.34 -19.53
C GLY A 112 6.48 6.27 -19.42
N ALA A 113 5.87 6.31 -18.23
CA ALA A 113 4.78 7.25 -17.93
C ALA A 113 5.25 8.71 -18.01
N ALA A 114 6.35 9.03 -17.33
CA ALA A 114 6.93 10.37 -17.27
C ALA A 114 7.43 10.83 -18.65
N TRP A 115 8.05 9.95 -19.43
CA TRP A 115 8.45 10.25 -20.81
C TRP A 115 7.25 10.55 -21.70
N GLN A 116 6.18 9.76 -21.61
CA GLN A 116 4.98 10.02 -22.40
C GLN A 116 4.33 11.35 -22.01
N GLN A 117 4.27 11.66 -20.72
CA GLN A 117 3.69 12.91 -20.19
C GLN A 117 4.55 14.16 -20.50
N SER A 118 5.85 14.02 -20.71
CA SER A 118 6.75 15.15 -21.03
C SER A 118 6.84 15.45 -22.53
N THR A 119 6.11 14.72 -23.37
CA THR A 119 6.03 14.95 -24.82
C THR A 119 4.69 15.53 -25.21
N MET A 120 4.59 16.12 -26.42
CA MET A 120 3.29 16.52 -27.00
C MET A 120 2.48 15.33 -27.53
N LEU A 121 3.01 14.11 -27.45
CA LEU A 121 2.38 12.91 -27.98
C LEU A 121 0.99 12.64 -27.39
N PRO A 122 0.75 12.78 -26.07
CA PRO A 122 -0.59 12.60 -25.52
C PRO A 122 -1.57 13.61 -26.09
N ASP A 123 -1.21 14.90 -26.16
CA ASP A 123 -2.12 15.95 -26.64
C ASP A 123 -2.39 15.81 -28.15
N LEU A 124 -1.40 15.39 -28.95
CA LEU A 124 -1.57 15.07 -30.37
C LEU A 124 -2.48 13.85 -30.58
N LEU A 125 -2.27 12.79 -29.80
CA LEU A 125 -3.14 11.61 -29.85
C LEU A 125 -4.56 11.98 -29.40
N SER A 126 -4.71 12.80 -28.34
CA SER A 126 -6.01 13.25 -27.81
C SER A 126 -6.77 14.08 -28.83
N ALA A 127 -6.08 15.00 -29.53
CA ALA A 127 -6.66 15.77 -30.62
C ALA A 127 -7.08 14.87 -31.79
N GLY A 128 -6.25 13.89 -32.16
CA GLY A 128 -6.59 12.87 -33.16
C GLY A 128 -7.78 12.00 -32.76
N CYS A 129 -7.89 11.64 -31.47
CA CYS A 129 -8.99 10.84 -30.94
C CYS A 129 -10.33 11.59 -31.01
N ALA A 130 -10.31 12.89 -30.68
CA ALA A 130 -11.49 13.74 -30.76
C ALA A 130 -12.08 13.78 -32.18
N LEU A 131 -11.20 13.73 -33.20
CA LEU A 131 -11.62 13.71 -34.62
C LEU A 131 -12.31 12.40 -35.04
N VAL A 132 -12.05 11.30 -34.35
CA VAL A 132 -12.66 9.98 -34.62
C VAL A 132 -13.65 9.56 -33.52
N GLY A 133 -14.07 10.51 -32.67
CA GLY A 133 -15.14 10.31 -31.68
C GLY A 133 -14.73 9.57 -30.41
N CYS A 134 -13.44 9.47 -30.09
CA CYS A 134 -12.98 8.90 -28.82
C CYS A 134 -12.65 9.96 -27.76
N GLN A 135 -12.79 9.58 -26.50
CA GLN A 135 -12.63 10.45 -25.34
C GLN A 135 -11.18 10.97 -25.24
N PRO A 136 -10.93 12.30 -25.33
CA PRO A 136 -9.58 12.86 -25.39
C PRO A 136 -8.67 12.50 -24.21
N GLY A 137 -9.22 12.22 -23.01
CA GLY A 137 -8.45 11.84 -21.82
C GLY A 137 -7.88 10.41 -21.83
N SER A 138 -8.39 9.53 -22.70
CA SER A 138 -8.08 8.08 -22.72
C SER A 138 -6.64 7.72 -23.09
N LEU A 139 -5.84 8.68 -23.56
CA LEU A 139 -4.50 8.46 -24.11
C LEU A 139 -3.37 8.85 -23.16
N ARG A 140 -3.69 9.41 -21.98
CA ARG A 140 -2.70 9.64 -20.93
C ARG A 140 -2.48 8.34 -20.16
N TYR A 141 -1.27 7.81 -20.22
CA TYR A 141 -0.94 6.63 -19.44
C TYR A 141 -0.99 6.97 -17.95
N VAL A 142 -1.87 6.26 -17.23
CA VAL A 142 -1.98 6.31 -15.79
C VAL A 142 -1.24 5.09 -15.24
N PRO A 143 -0.16 5.30 -14.46
CA PRO A 143 0.67 4.24 -13.91
C PRO A 143 -0.15 3.07 -13.36
N GLU A 144 -1.27 3.29 -12.67
CA GLU A 144 -2.19 2.21 -12.28
C GLU A 144 -3.65 2.68 -12.35
N GLY A 145 -4.17 2.82 -13.58
CA GLY A 145 -5.55 3.28 -13.81
C GLY A 145 -6.62 2.32 -13.27
N ALA A 146 -7.87 2.79 -13.26
CA ALA A 146 -8.99 2.09 -12.62
C ALA A 146 -9.21 0.66 -13.17
N ASP A 147 -9.03 0.45 -14.47
CA ASP A 147 -9.13 -0.88 -15.08
C ASP A 147 -8.09 -1.88 -14.54
N ILE A 148 -6.83 -1.44 -14.41
CA ILE A 148 -5.76 -2.30 -13.89
C ILE A 148 -6.03 -2.61 -12.42
N MET A 149 -6.43 -1.60 -11.65
CA MET A 149 -6.76 -1.75 -10.24
C MET A 149 -7.95 -2.70 -10.04
N ASP A 150 -9.03 -2.55 -10.81
CA ASP A 150 -10.19 -3.45 -10.81
C ASP A 150 -9.77 -4.89 -11.12
N GLN A 151 -8.94 -5.08 -12.15
CA GLN A 151 -8.39 -6.39 -12.48
C GLN A 151 -7.54 -6.98 -11.33
N LYS A 152 -6.75 -6.17 -10.61
CA LYS A 152 -5.98 -6.65 -9.46
C LYS A 152 -6.91 -7.19 -8.38
N PHE A 153 -7.95 -6.44 -8.00
CA PHE A 153 -8.93 -6.88 -6.99
C PHE A 153 -9.67 -8.15 -7.42
N GLU A 154 -10.13 -8.23 -8.67
CA GLU A 154 -10.79 -9.43 -9.19
C GLU A 154 -9.86 -10.64 -9.25
N ARG A 155 -8.58 -10.46 -9.60
CA ARG A 155 -7.60 -11.54 -9.57
C ARG A 155 -7.32 -12.02 -8.15
N MET A 156 -7.17 -11.11 -7.18
CA MET A 156 -6.96 -11.48 -5.77
C MET A 156 -8.09 -12.33 -5.20
N LYS A 157 -9.36 -12.01 -5.53
CA LYS A 157 -10.54 -12.79 -5.12
C LYS A 157 -10.47 -14.27 -5.52
N ASN A 158 -9.76 -14.57 -6.61
CA ASN A 158 -9.65 -15.91 -7.19
C ASN A 158 -8.39 -16.70 -6.78
N LEU A 159 -7.55 -16.16 -5.88
CA LEU A 159 -6.32 -16.84 -5.42
C LEU A 159 -6.52 -17.76 -4.22
N ALA A 160 -7.64 -17.62 -3.49
CA ALA A 160 -7.90 -18.39 -2.27
C ALA A 160 -8.23 -19.87 -2.55
N GLY A 161 -7.82 -20.75 -1.64
CA GLY A 161 -8.29 -22.15 -1.56
C GLY A 161 -7.55 -23.19 -2.42
N GLY A 162 -6.51 -22.79 -3.17
CA GLY A 162 -5.69 -23.71 -3.96
C GLY A 162 -4.53 -24.36 -3.17
N GLU A 163 -3.97 -25.43 -3.74
CA GLU A 163 -2.67 -26.00 -3.35
C GLU A 163 -1.62 -25.70 -4.43
N PRO A 164 -0.33 -25.48 -4.06
CA PRO A 164 0.21 -25.33 -2.69
C PRO A 164 -0.31 -24.07 -1.98
N PRO A 165 -0.09 -23.91 -0.65
CA PRO A 165 -0.45 -22.68 0.05
C PRO A 165 0.18 -21.47 -0.65
N THR A 166 -0.55 -20.35 -0.69
CA THR A 166 -0.14 -19.18 -1.46
C THR A 166 0.19 -18.02 -0.54
N PHE A 167 1.36 -17.41 -0.73
CA PHE A 167 1.74 -16.13 -0.15
C PHE A 167 1.49 -15.05 -1.21
N VAL A 168 0.61 -14.09 -0.90
CA VAL A 168 0.29 -12.98 -1.79
C VAL A 168 0.91 -11.70 -1.23
N LEU A 169 1.77 -11.05 -2.00
CA LEU A 169 2.19 -9.67 -1.75
C LEU A 169 1.54 -8.76 -2.79
N ALA A 170 0.55 -7.98 -2.35
CA ALA A 170 -0.11 -7.00 -3.20
C ALA A 170 0.20 -5.58 -2.73
N HIS A 171 1.10 -4.91 -3.44
CA HIS A 171 1.28 -3.47 -3.30
C HIS A 171 0.25 -2.78 -4.21
N LEU A 172 -0.65 -2.02 -3.61
CA LEU A 172 -1.74 -1.33 -4.31
C LEU A 172 -1.52 0.17 -4.18
N LEU A 173 -1.67 0.91 -5.28
CA LEU A 173 -1.56 2.36 -5.23
C LEU A 173 -2.75 3.04 -4.56
N LEU A 174 -3.84 2.35 -4.24
CA LEU A 174 -4.93 2.99 -3.51
C LEU A 174 -4.55 3.23 -2.04
N PRO A 175 -4.85 4.41 -1.46
CA PRO A 175 -5.56 5.56 -2.03
C PRO A 175 -4.64 6.71 -2.52
N HIS A 176 -3.39 6.43 -2.90
CA HIS A 176 -2.48 7.41 -3.51
C HIS A 176 -3.06 8.00 -4.81
N GLU A 177 -2.57 9.19 -5.19
CA GLU A 177 -2.92 9.78 -6.47
C GLU A 177 -2.35 8.97 -7.67
N PRO A 178 -2.91 9.12 -8.88
CA PRO A 178 -4.09 9.91 -9.21
C PRO A 178 -5.35 9.37 -8.54
N TYR A 179 -6.28 10.27 -8.24
CA TYR A 179 -7.62 9.88 -7.80
C TYR A 179 -8.41 9.46 -9.03
N ILE A 180 -8.72 8.16 -9.10
CA ILE A 180 -9.27 7.48 -10.29
C ILE A 180 -10.68 6.90 -10.05
N TYR A 181 -11.20 7.02 -8.83
CA TYR A 181 -12.55 6.60 -8.47
C TYR A 181 -13.38 7.74 -7.87
N HIS A 182 -14.68 7.68 -8.10
CA HIS A 182 -15.69 8.30 -7.25
C HIS A 182 -16.00 7.43 -6.03
N ALA A 183 -16.69 7.99 -5.03
CA ALA A 183 -17.06 7.28 -3.80
C ALA A 183 -17.88 6.00 -4.03
N ASP A 184 -18.63 5.94 -5.14
CA ASP A 184 -19.44 4.81 -5.53
C ASP A 184 -18.68 3.73 -6.33
N CYS A 185 -17.37 3.89 -6.48
CA CYS A 185 -16.48 3.10 -7.34
C CYS A 185 -16.69 3.23 -8.84
N THR A 186 -17.50 4.18 -9.32
CA THR A 186 -17.44 4.55 -10.73
C THR A 186 -16.10 5.21 -11.05
N HIS A 187 -15.61 5.00 -12.26
CA HIS A 187 -14.33 5.57 -12.70
C HIS A 187 -14.49 7.07 -12.91
N ARG A 188 -13.43 7.82 -12.66
CA ARG A 188 -13.35 9.25 -12.99
C ARG A 188 -12.11 9.54 -13.81
N ASP A 189 -12.08 10.71 -14.42
CA ASP A 189 -10.84 11.24 -14.99
C ASP A 189 -9.76 11.34 -13.90
N PRO A 190 -8.58 10.78 -14.13
CA PRO A 190 -7.47 10.78 -13.17
C PRO A 190 -7.11 12.21 -12.71
N TYR A 191 -7.02 12.42 -11.39
CA TYR A 191 -6.69 13.72 -10.79
C TYR A 191 -5.42 13.66 -9.92
N TRP A 192 -4.42 14.51 -10.22
CA TRP A 192 -3.09 14.54 -9.56
C TRP A 192 -2.88 15.84 -8.75
N PRO A 193 -3.41 15.93 -7.53
CA PRO A 193 -3.22 17.11 -6.69
C PRO A 193 -1.76 17.34 -6.24
N LEU A 194 -0.94 16.30 -6.04
CA LEU A 194 0.46 16.47 -5.64
C LEU A 194 1.30 17.02 -6.79
N GLY A 195 1.09 16.51 -8.01
CA GLY A 195 1.78 17.00 -9.22
C GLY A 195 1.39 18.41 -9.65
N THR A 196 0.19 18.88 -9.25
CA THR A 196 -0.33 20.21 -9.59
C THR A 196 -0.19 21.24 -8.46
N GLY A 197 0.42 20.88 -7.33
CA GLY A 197 0.58 21.77 -6.17
C GLY A 197 -0.71 22.08 -5.42
N ARG A 198 -1.75 21.26 -5.62
CA ARG A 198 -3.12 21.43 -5.09
C ARG A 198 -3.43 20.56 -3.87
N ARG A 199 -2.40 20.00 -3.23
CA ARG A 199 -2.49 19.01 -2.15
C ARG A 199 -3.53 19.32 -1.07
N GLY A 200 -3.67 20.58 -0.70
CA GLY A 200 -4.52 21.05 0.40
C GLY A 200 -5.89 21.58 0.03
N ASP A 201 -6.28 21.60 -1.25
CA ASP A 201 -7.56 22.18 -1.66
C ASP A 201 -8.76 21.23 -1.42
N GLY A 202 -9.97 21.78 -1.57
CA GLY A 202 -11.22 21.05 -1.34
C GLY A 202 -11.47 19.95 -2.38
N GLU A 203 -10.94 20.10 -3.60
CA GLU A 203 -11.09 19.10 -4.66
C GLU A 203 -10.17 17.89 -4.41
N ALA A 204 -8.93 18.15 -3.98
CA ALA A 204 -7.96 17.15 -3.55
C ALA A 204 -8.49 16.37 -2.34
N THR A 205 -9.07 17.09 -1.38
CA THR A 205 -9.72 16.46 -0.23
C THR A 205 -10.88 15.56 -0.67
N ARG A 206 -11.79 16.04 -1.52
CA ARG A 206 -12.92 15.25 -2.02
C ARG A 206 -12.45 14.01 -2.79
N GLY A 207 -11.52 14.17 -3.73
CA GLY A 207 -11.02 13.05 -4.52
C GLY A 207 -10.30 11.98 -3.67
N TYR A 208 -9.58 12.40 -2.63
CA TYR A 208 -8.97 11.47 -1.68
C TYR A 208 -10.01 10.66 -0.91
N LEU A 209 -11.06 11.33 -0.40
CA LEU A 209 -12.13 10.69 0.35
C LEU A 209 -12.98 9.76 -0.53
N ASP A 210 -13.33 10.20 -1.75
CA ASP A 210 -14.00 9.36 -2.75
C ASP A 210 -13.21 8.07 -3.01
N GLN A 211 -11.89 8.20 -3.17
CA GLN A 211 -11.03 7.05 -3.40
C GLN A 211 -10.92 6.14 -2.18
N ILE A 212 -10.89 6.68 -0.95
CA ILE A 212 -10.98 5.87 0.27
C ILE A 212 -12.30 5.11 0.33
N SER A 213 -13.43 5.77 0.11
CA SER A 213 -14.75 5.12 0.14
C SER A 213 -14.82 3.95 -0.85
N CYS A 214 -14.30 4.14 -2.06
CA CYS A 214 -14.23 3.04 -3.01
C CYS A 214 -13.23 1.94 -2.58
N THR A 215 -12.06 2.32 -2.06
CA THR A 215 -11.05 1.37 -1.57
C THR A 215 -11.64 0.47 -0.48
N ASN A 216 -12.37 1.04 0.48
CA ASN A 216 -13.06 0.28 1.52
C ASN A 216 -14.00 -0.77 0.90
N ARG A 217 -14.91 -0.38 0.00
CA ARG A 217 -15.84 -1.32 -0.66
C ARG A 217 -15.13 -2.44 -1.43
N LYS A 218 -14.03 -2.11 -2.11
CA LYS A 218 -13.22 -3.11 -2.82
C LYS A 218 -12.56 -4.09 -1.85
N VAL A 219 -12.04 -3.59 -0.72
CA VAL A 219 -11.44 -4.42 0.33
C VAL A 219 -12.49 -5.27 1.04
N GLU A 220 -13.68 -4.73 1.32
CA GLU A 220 -14.81 -5.49 1.90
C GLU A 220 -15.14 -6.71 1.03
N ALA A 221 -15.39 -6.49 -0.26
CA ALA A 221 -15.67 -7.55 -1.21
C ALA A 221 -14.52 -8.56 -1.36
N LEU A 222 -13.26 -8.09 -1.27
CA LEU A 222 -12.09 -8.94 -1.31
C LEU A 222 -12.00 -9.83 -0.07
N VAL A 223 -12.17 -9.27 1.12
CA VAL A 223 -12.15 -9.98 2.40
C VAL A 223 -13.23 -11.04 2.43
N ASP A 224 -14.47 -10.71 2.06
CA ASP A 224 -15.58 -11.67 2.01
C ASP A 224 -15.28 -12.83 1.07
N SER A 225 -14.72 -12.54 -0.12
CA SER A 225 -14.34 -13.57 -1.07
C SER A 225 -13.22 -14.47 -0.55
N ILE A 226 -12.17 -13.89 0.04
CA ILE A 226 -11.03 -14.65 0.58
C ILE A 226 -11.50 -15.56 1.72
N LEU A 227 -12.26 -15.03 2.69
CA LEU A 227 -12.72 -15.80 3.84
C LEU A 227 -13.68 -16.92 3.44
N THR A 228 -14.58 -16.66 2.48
CA THR A 228 -15.56 -17.65 2.02
C THR A 228 -14.93 -18.77 1.20
N ARG A 229 -13.90 -18.48 0.40
CA ARG A 229 -13.26 -19.44 -0.51
C ARG A 229 -12.10 -20.21 0.11
N SER A 230 -11.56 -19.73 1.24
CA SER A 230 -10.41 -20.36 1.88
C SER A 230 -10.83 -21.60 2.66
N ARG A 231 -10.30 -22.77 2.28
CA ARG A 231 -10.53 -24.04 2.98
C ARG A 231 -9.98 -24.05 4.42
N ARG A 232 -8.95 -23.24 4.68
CA ARG A 232 -8.35 -23.03 6.00
C ARG A 232 -8.44 -21.54 6.33
N PRO A 233 -8.68 -21.15 7.59
CA PRO A 233 -8.68 -19.75 7.99
C PRO A 233 -7.38 -19.05 7.53
N PRO A 234 -7.46 -18.03 6.66
CA PRO A 234 -6.29 -17.39 6.08
C PRO A 234 -5.69 -16.36 7.04
N VAL A 235 -4.39 -16.11 6.95
CA VAL A 235 -3.76 -14.93 7.57
C VAL A 235 -3.87 -13.77 6.57
N ILE A 236 -4.48 -12.66 6.98
CA ILE A 236 -4.67 -11.48 6.12
C ILE A 236 -4.13 -10.26 6.84
N LEU A 237 -3.18 -9.56 6.21
CA LEU A 237 -2.64 -8.29 6.68
C LEU A 237 -3.05 -7.20 5.69
N ILE A 238 -3.89 -6.27 6.13
CA ILE A 238 -4.25 -5.06 5.37
C ILE A 238 -3.55 -3.91 6.09
N GLN A 239 -2.60 -3.26 5.43
CA GLN A 239 -1.82 -2.20 6.05
C GLN A 239 -1.38 -1.16 5.04
N ALA A 240 -1.41 0.11 5.44
CA ALA A 240 -0.74 1.17 4.70
C ALA A 240 0.76 1.19 5.06
N ASP A 241 1.59 1.50 4.08
CA ASP A 241 3.04 1.67 4.23
C ASP A 241 3.38 2.98 4.97
N HIS A 242 2.66 4.05 4.66
CA HIS A 242 2.69 5.34 5.34
C HIS A 242 1.34 6.07 5.28
N GLY A 243 1.24 7.19 5.99
CA GLY A 243 0.08 8.07 6.00
C GLY A 243 0.01 9.02 4.80
N HIS A 244 -1.01 9.86 4.78
CA HIS A 244 -1.19 10.85 3.73
C HIS A 244 -0.22 12.03 3.89
N GLY A 245 0.03 12.78 2.81
CA GLY A 245 1.01 13.87 2.77
C GLY A 245 0.40 15.22 2.42
N ARG A 246 -0.84 15.50 2.87
CA ARG A 246 -1.53 16.76 2.53
C ARG A 246 -0.82 17.95 3.14
N LEU A 247 -0.30 17.80 4.37
CA LEU A 247 0.28 18.91 5.12
C LEU A 247 1.70 19.29 4.67
N GLY A 248 2.33 18.60 3.72
CA GLY A 248 3.62 19.03 3.16
C GLY A 248 4.47 17.93 2.53
N ASN A 249 5.65 18.33 2.03
CA ASN A 249 6.72 17.41 1.63
C ASN A 249 7.46 16.86 2.85
N LEU A 250 8.30 15.85 2.65
CA LEU A 250 9.16 15.31 3.71
C LEU A 250 10.39 16.21 3.87
N ALA A 251 10.20 17.33 4.56
CA ALA A 251 11.26 18.25 4.94
C ALA A 251 12.15 17.67 6.04
N GLU A 252 13.25 18.38 6.32
CA GLU A 252 14.15 18.07 7.43
C GLU A 252 13.39 18.07 8.76
N TYR A 253 13.73 17.13 9.64
CA TYR A 253 12.94 16.84 10.85
C TYR A 253 12.65 18.11 11.69
N GLU A 254 13.63 19.00 11.81
CA GLU A 254 13.53 20.25 12.56
C GLU A 254 12.50 21.24 11.99
N GLN A 255 12.08 21.04 10.74
CA GLN A 255 11.13 21.89 10.01
C GLN A 255 9.72 21.27 9.98
N VAL A 256 9.54 20.05 10.46
CA VAL A 256 8.27 19.33 10.38
C VAL A 256 7.47 19.53 11.66
N SER A 257 6.24 20.01 11.51
CA SER A 257 5.31 20.17 12.63
C SER A 257 4.79 18.82 13.14
N ALA A 258 4.36 18.78 14.40
CA ALA A 258 3.77 17.59 15.01
C ALA A 258 2.52 17.07 14.25
N SER A 259 1.74 17.95 13.62
CA SER A 259 0.58 17.57 12.81
C SER A 259 0.98 16.91 11.49
N GLN A 260 2.03 17.42 10.83
CA GLN A 260 2.61 16.79 9.63
C GLN A 260 3.19 15.41 9.96
N LEU A 261 3.95 15.28 11.07
CA LEU A 261 4.45 13.99 11.54
C LEU A 261 3.29 13.01 11.78
N ARG A 262 2.27 13.43 12.54
CA ARG A 262 1.10 12.59 12.83
C ARG A 262 0.36 12.16 11.58
N GLU A 263 0.11 13.07 10.64
CA GLU A 263 -0.58 12.74 9.39
C GLU A 263 0.22 11.72 8.57
N ARG A 264 1.52 11.96 8.42
CA ARG A 264 2.38 11.14 7.58
C ARG A 264 2.68 9.78 8.18
N MET A 265 2.70 9.67 9.50
CA MET A 265 3.04 8.42 10.19
C MET A 265 1.82 7.60 10.61
N SER A 266 0.60 8.16 10.62
CA SER A 266 -0.63 7.42 10.92
C SER A 266 -1.06 6.52 9.75
N VAL A 267 -1.04 5.20 9.99
CA VAL A 267 -1.40 4.19 9.00
C VAL A 267 -2.68 3.47 9.38
N PHE A 268 -3.41 3.02 8.37
CA PHE A 268 -4.50 2.08 8.58
C PHE A 268 -3.91 0.68 8.67
N SER A 269 -4.39 -0.12 9.62
CA SER A 269 -4.02 -1.51 9.77
C SER A 269 -5.21 -2.36 10.21
N ALA A 270 -5.34 -3.54 9.63
CA ALA A 270 -6.29 -4.56 10.04
C ALA A 270 -5.70 -5.96 9.80
N TYR A 271 -5.80 -6.83 10.80
CA TYR A 271 -5.15 -8.14 10.78
C TYR A 271 -6.13 -9.26 11.12
N HIS A 272 -6.37 -10.17 10.19
CA HIS A 272 -7.06 -11.42 10.45
C HIS A 272 -6.02 -12.48 10.78
N LEU A 273 -5.94 -12.85 12.07
CA LEU A 273 -4.93 -13.72 12.63
C LEU A 273 -5.58 -14.91 13.36
N PRO A 274 -6.05 -15.95 12.63
CA PRO A 274 -6.69 -17.11 13.24
C PRO A 274 -5.83 -17.76 14.32
N GLY A 275 -6.39 -18.01 15.51
CA GLY A 275 -5.68 -18.63 16.63
C GLY A 275 -4.80 -17.67 17.47
N VAL A 276 -4.63 -16.42 17.03
CA VAL A 276 -3.97 -15.39 17.84
C VAL A 276 -5.02 -14.71 18.73
N GLY A 277 -4.79 -14.74 20.05
CA GLY A 277 -5.69 -14.08 21.00
C GLY A 277 -5.75 -12.56 20.77
N THR A 278 -6.93 -11.96 21.00
CA THR A 278 -7.21 -10.54 20.73
C THR A 278 -6.28 -9.55 21.44
N GLY A 279 -5.64 -9.96 22.54
CA GLY A 279 -4.63 -9.15 23.25
C GLY A 279 -3.20 -9.28 22.75
N SER A 280 -2.92 -10.09 21.72
CA SER A 280 -1.55 -10.30 21.20
C SER A 280 -1.09 -9.17 20.28
N VAL A 281 -2.02 -8.36 19.79
CA VAL A 281 -1.76 -7.15 19.01
C VAL A 281 -2.22 -5.98 19.88
N GLY A 282 -1.28 -5.11 20.26
CA GLY A 282 -1.59 -3.92 21.05
C GLY A 282 -2.38 -2.88 20.25
N ASP A 283 -2.86 -1.85 20.95
CA ASP A 283 -3.56 -0.71 20.32
C ASP A 283 -2.64 0.10 19.38
N SER A 284 -1.32 0.03 19.60
CA SER A 284 -0.30 0.57 18.69
C SER A 284 0.61 -0.55 18.23
N ILE A 285 0.90 -0.56 16.92
CA ILE A 285 1.75 -1.56 16.27
C ILE A 285 2.28 -1.01 14.95
N THR A 286 3.44 -1.52 14.51
CA THR A 286 4.05 -1.18 13.23
C THR A 286 4.07 -2.36 12.24
N PRO A 287 4.14 -2.10 10.92
CA PRO A 287 4.24 -3.13 9.89
C PRO A 287 5.35 -4.17 10.09
N VAL A 288 6.52 -3.76 10.57
CA VAL A 288 7.63 -4.70 10.86
C VAL A 288 7.24 -5.66 12.00
N SER A 289 6.70 -5.12 13.10
CA SER A 289 6.34 -5.91 14.28
C SER A 289 5.25 -6.94 14.00
N VAL A 290 4.20 -6.59 13.26
CA VAL A 290 3.12 -7.54 12.92
C VAL A 290 3.64 -8.66 12.01
N THR A 291 4.54 -8.35 11.07
CA THR A 291 5.11 -9.37 10.18
C THR A 291 5.97 -10.37 10.97
N ARG A 292 6.76 -9.88 11.94
CA ARG A 292 7.52 -10.73 12.87
C ARG A 292 6.61 -11.57 13.76
N LEU A 293 5.52 -10.99 14.28
CA LEU A 293 4.51 -11.69 15.07
C LEU A 293 3.92 -12.88 14.30
N VAL A 294 3.53 -12.67 13.04
CA VAL A 294 2.99 -13.73 12.17
C VAL A 294 4.00 -14.86 12.00
N LEU A 295 5.24 -14.56 11.64
CA LEU A 295 6.25 -15.59 11.43
C LEU A 295 6.59 -16.36 12.72
N ARG A 296 6.67 -15.67 13.86
CA ARG A 296 6.88 -16.31 15.16
C ARG A 296 5.72 -17.23 15.53
N HIS A 297 4.49 -16.75 15.40
CA HIS A 297 3.31 -17.49 15.84
C HIS A 297 3.00 -18.70 14.97
N TYR A 298 3.00 -18.54 13.64
CA TYR A 298 2.56 -19.59 12.71
C TYR A 298 3.67 -20.53 12.25
N PHE A 299 4.94 -20.10 12.32
CA PHE A 299 6.08 -20.88 11.82
C PHE A 299 7.16 -21.14 12.87
N GLY A 300 6.99 -20.67 14.12
CA GLY A 300 7.99 -20.84 15.16
C GLY A 300 9.32 -20.15 14.84
N ALA A 301 9.30 -19.11 13.98
CA ALA A 301 10.51 -18.40 13.59
C ALA A 301 11.13 -17.68 14.80
N ASP A 302 12.46 -17.74 14.93
CA ASP A 302 13.23 -17.03 15.95
C ASP A 302 13.31 -15.53 15.63
N LEU A 303 12.18 -14.85 15.86
CA LEU A 303 11.98 -13.42 15.67
C LEU A 303 11.41 -12.86 16.97
N PRO A 304 12.27 -12.59 17.97
CA PRO A 304 11.83 -12.01 19.23
C PRO A 304 11.09 -10.68 18.96
N PRO A 305 10.12 -10.31 19.83
CA PRO A 305 9.48 -8.99 19.73
C PRO A 305 10.53 -7.89 19.68
N ILE A 306 10.29 -6.89 18.83
CA ILE A 306 11.07 -5.66 18.81
C ILE A 306 10.17 -4.52 19.26
N GLU A 307 10.77 -3.44 19.75
CA GLU A 307 10.06 -2.21 20.02
C GLU A 307 9.38 -1.69 18.76
N ASP A 308 8.16 -1.15 18.86
CA ASP A 308 7.41 -0.55 17.75
C ASP A 308 7.92 0.86 17.43
N ALA A 309 9.10 0.95 16.79
CA ALA A 309 9.77 2.21 16.52
C ALA A 309 9.40 2.82 15.16
N SER A 310 9.39 4.15 15.14
CA SER A 310 9.14 4.99 13.96
C SER A 310 10.33 5.92 13.72
N TYR A 311 10.69 6.10 12.47
CA TYR A 311 11.81 6.96 12.07
C TYR A 311 11.37 7.94 10.99
N TRP A 312 11.71 9.21 11.16
CA TRP A 312 11.56 10.24 10.16
C TRP A 312 12.77 10.24 9.20
N ALA A 313 12.50 10.51 7.92
CA ALA A 313 13.49 10.67 6.88
C ALA A 313 13.00 11.75 5.90
N ALA A 314 13.86 12.71 5.59
CA ALA A 314 13.57 13.75 4.60
C ALA A 314 13.78 13.25 3.17
N ASP A 315 13.07 13.83 2.20
CA ASP A 315 13.16 13.43 0.79
C ASP A 315 14.58 13.56 0.22
N GLY A 316 15.31 14.61 0.61
CA GLY A 316 16.69 14.84 0.16
C GLY A 316 17.72 13.94 0.83
N ARG A 317 17.38 13.33 1.97
CA ARG A 317 18.31 12.56 2.82
C ARG A 317 17.63 11.31 3.40
N PRO A 318 17.16 10.39 2.55
CA PRO A 318 16.27 9.29 2.96
C PRO A 318 16.90 8.24 3.88
N LEU A 319 18.22 8.30 4.11
CA LEU A 319 18.94 7.40 5.02
C LEU A 319 19.46 8.12 6.29
N GLU A 320 19.25 9.43 6.40
CA GLU A 320 19.47 10.17 7.65
C GLU A 320 18.21 10.06 8.51
N LEU A 321 18.19 9.01 9.34
CA LEU A 321 17.02 8.63 10.11
C LEU A 321 17.01 9.33 11.47
N VAL A 322 15.92 10.02 11.77
CA VAL A 322 15.65 10.58 13.11
C VAL A 322 14.59 9.71 13.78
N ARG A 323 14.91 9.11 14.92
CA ARG A 323 13.91 8.36 15.70
C ARG A 323 12.89 9.34 16.27
N ILE A 324 11.61 9.08 16.05
CA ILE A 324 10.53 9.93 16.55
C ILE A 324 9.76 9.30 17.70
N GLU A 325 9.70 7.96 17.76
CA GLU A 325 9.06 7.17 18.82
C GLU A 325 9.82 5.87 19.08
#